data_AF-A0A0K1QEP6-F1
#
_entry.id   AF-A0A0K1QEP6-F1
#
_cell.length_a   1.000
_cell.length_b   1.000
_cell.length_c   1.000
_cell.angle_alpha   90.00
_cell.angle_beta   90.00
_cell.angle_gamma   90.00
#
_symmetry.space_group_name_H-M   'P 1'
#
loop_
_entity.id
_entity.type
_entity.pdbx_description
1 polymer ?
#
loop_
_entity_poly.entity_id
_entity_poly.type
_entity_poly.pdbx_seq_one_letter_code
_entity_poly.pdbx_strand_id
1 'polypeptide(L)'
;MSVSRRLGQASLAIVTLLGAAVGACASSGSGEGTESPSPSSSTTTPPTTTNKTDDPIPDQPDKAITKDGQLLFADGAPIVGLDYASGDTKGTTDATGKFTYEDGNTIKFSLGDMIFGEPKGAAILTPYQLAASVTCDDTDPVKVLVGLLETLDQDNNAANGITLPKVTAGGTAKALIQATAEEINAFVAANAPGKTLPAAADGLKAFITVFDAEAYTAGGALEKFAITTAPVRSQGVATDGTNVYFSGNYGFDITDPVTLASKKSNALAIPGELMLAGSDHIGDIDVWNGTIYAPIEDSNGYKHPKIVLYDAASLQAGTQYDIPTTLQSEGVPWVAVDGPRGFAYMAEWTTTPVIHVFDLATMTFKHDIALSKTLGRIQGGKVYKGLLYFSMDDANKTVGKIHLATGMVMDLFTINISTIELEGLVLYPRAADGSMLHTLDIDRSGGKLQANPEYRHFKATKEPLRWKACP
;
A
#
# COMPACT_ATOMS: atom_id res chain seq x y z
N MET A 1 -8.31 53.20 53.40
CA MET A 1 -8.50 51.83 53.93
C MET A 1 -7.36 50.96 53.44
N SER A 2 -6.45 50.63 54.34
CA SER A 2 -5.32 49.71 54.10
C SER A 2 -5.74 48.29 54.42
N VAL A 3 -5.47 47.32 53.54
CA VAL A 3 -5.12 45.96 53.95
C VAL A 3 -4.03 45.44 53.02
N SER A 4 -3.00 44.89 53.64
CA SER A 4 -1.71 44.44 53.12
C SER A 4 -1.66 42.92 53.02
N ARG A 5 -0.66 42.42 52.24
CA ARG A 5 0.08 41.15 52.40
C ARG A 5 -0.66 39.87 51.95
N ARG A 6 -0.04 38.85 51.34
CA ARG A 6 1.36 38.38 51.29
C ARG A 6 1.65 37.67 49.95
N LEU A 7 2.85 37.87 49.41
CA LEU A 7 3.53 36.89 48.56
C LEU A 7 4.00 35.70 49.42
N GLY A 8 3.76 34.48 48.95
CA GLY A 8 4.35 33.25 49.49
C GLY A 8 5.36 32.67 48.50
N GLN A 9 6.63 32.69 48.86
CA GLN A 9 7.69 31.89 48.25
C GLN A 9 7.47 30.42 48.60
N ALA A 10 7.61 29.52 47.62
CA ALA A 10 7.75 28.08 47.85
C ALA A 10 9.11 27.63 47.33
N SER A 11 9.91 27.12 48.26
CA SER A 11 11.31 26.75 48.10
C SER A 11 11.51 25.45 47.34
N LEU A 12 12.61 25.44 46.58
CA LEU A 12 13.29 24.33 45.95
C LEU A 12 13.75 23.29 46.99
N ALA A 13 13.42 22.01 46.79
CA ALA A 13 14.00 20.90 47.55
C ALA A 13 14.56 19.85 46.58
N ILE A 14 15.88 19.85 46.45
CA ILE A 14 16.69 18.81 45.81
C ILE A 14 16.86 17.68 46.83
N VAL A 15 16.41 16.47 46.48
CA VAL A 15 16.75 15.25 47.22
C VAL A 15 17.74 14.45 46.38
N THR A 16 18.98 14.42 46.85
CA THR A 16 20.04 13.52 46.39
C THR A 16 20.04 12.32 47.33
N LEU A 17 19.87 11.10 46.82
CA LEU A 17 20.15 9.89 47.59
C LEU A 17 21.25 9.08 46.88
N LEU A 18 22.41 9.03 47.53
CA LEU A 18 23.55 8.18 47.22
C LEU A 18 23.50 6.99 48.19
N GLY A 19 23.67 5.77 47.67
CA GLY A 19 23.82 4.56 48.48
C GLY A 19 24.38 3.42 47.64
N ALA A 20 25.66 3.12 47.85
CA ALA A 20 26.40 2.02 47.23
C ALA A 20 26.84 1.00 48.30
N ALA A 21 26.82 -0.29 47.96
CA ALA A 21 27.72 -1.38 48.39
C ALA A 21 27.16 -2.70 47.81
N VAL A 22 27.76 -3.30 46.77
CA VAL A 22 28.87 -4.30 46.78
C VAL A 22 28.52 -5.61 47.50
N GLY A 23 28.54 -6.70 46.72
CA GLY A 23 28.55 -8.09 47.19
C GLY A 23 28.86 -9.02 46.03
N ALA A 24 30.15 -9.26 45.77
CA ALA A 24 30.65 -10.27 44.86
C ALA A 24 30.72 -11.64 45.56
N CYS A 25 30.46 -12.72 44.82
CA CYS A 25 31.07 -14.01 45.11
C CYS A 25 31.27 -14.80 43.81
N ALA A 26 32.47 -15.35 43.65
CA ALA A 26 32.95 -16.12 42.51
C ALA A 26 33.16 -17.60 42.91
N SER A 27 33.05 -18.51 41.94
CA SER A 27 33.82 -19.78 41.78
C SER A 27 33.13 -20.58 40.67
N SER A 28 33.74 -20.79 39.50
CA SER A 28 34.83 -21.72 39.15
C SER A 28 34.41 -23.20 39.18
N GLY A 29 34.36 -23.82 38.00
CA GLY A 29 34.23 -25.26 37.79
C GLY A 29 34.60 -25.65 36.36
N SER A 30 35.80 -26.19 36.21
CA SER A 30 36.48 -26.67 35.00
C SER A 30 36.29 -28.18 34.78
N GLY A 31 36.42 -28.63 33.52
CA GLY A 31 36.62 -30.04 33.10
C GLY A 31 36.03 -30.26 31.70
N GLU A 32 36.79 -30.20 30.61
CA GLU A 32 37.69 -31.22 30.02
C GLU A 32 36.99 -32.47 29.42
N GLY A 33 37.34 -32.76 28.15
CA GLY A 33 37.21 -34.05 27.46
C GLY A 33 36.32 -34.00 26.21
N THR A 34 36.83 -33.89 24.97
CA THR A 34 37.32 -34.99 24.08
C THR A 34 36.28 -36.10 23.90
N GLU A 35 35.91 -36.64 22.75
CA GLU A 35 36.53 -36.77 21.44
C GLU A 35 35.46 -37.45 20.53
N SER A 36 35.54 -37.22 19.22
CA SER A 36 34.90 -38.07 18.22
C SER A 36 35.58 -39.46 18.24
N PRO A 37 34.87 -40.57 17.96
CA PRO A 37 35.22 -41.26 16.71
C PRO A 37 34.07 -42.03 16.03
N SER A 38 34.05 -41.99 14.71
CA SER A 38 34.00 -43.21 13.87
C SER A 38 35.47 -43.58 13.56
N PRO A 39 35.89 -44.86 13.41
CA PRO A 39 35.44 -45.71 12.28
C PRO A 39 35.50 -47.26 12.46
N SER A 40 35.08 -47.96 11.40
CA SER A 40 35.65 -49.21 10.83
C SER A 40 35.07 -50.59 11.21
N SER A 41 34.38 -51.17 10.21
CA SER A 41 34.54 -52.52 9.60
C SER A 41 34.97 -53.76 10.42
N SER A 42 34.19 -54.85 10.32
CA SER A 42 34.57 -56.15 9.68
C SER A 42 33.53 -57.24 10.04
N THR A 43 32.78 -57.77 9.07
CA THR A 43 32.94 -59.07 8.38
C THR A 43 32.63 -60.32 9.22
N THR A 44 31.52 -61.01 8.91
CA THR A 44 31.45 -62.48 8.70
C THR A 44 30.12 -62.90 8.08
N THR A 45 30.21 -63.60 6.94
CA THR A 45 29.15 -64.22 6.11
C THR A 45 28.51 -65.45 6.79
N PRO A 46 27.30 -65.89 6.40
CA PRO A 46 27.15 -67.02 5.43
C PRO A 46 25.81 -67.00 4.63
N PRO A 47 25.47 -68.05 3.86
CA PRO A 47 26.06 -68.50 2.60
C PRO A 47 25.15 -68.26 1.38
N THR A 48 25.73 -68.46 0.21
CA THR A 48 25.18 -68.33 -1.13
C THR A 48 24.05 -69.34 -1.42
N THR A 49 22.92 -68.86 -1.95
CA THR A 49 22.10 -69.63 -2.89
C THR A 49 21.78 -68.76 -4.09
N THR A 50 22.24 -69.23 -5.24
CA THR A 50 21.99 -68.75 -6.60
C THR A 50 20.50 -68.66 -6.94
N ASN A 51 20.05 -67.55 -7.53
CA ASN A 51 19.26 -67.61 -8.77
C ASN A 51 19.01 -66.24 -9.41
N LYS A 52 19.18 -66.27 -10.75
CA LYS A 52 18.63 -65.41 -11.80
C LYS A 52 19.06 -63.95 -11.87
N THR A 53 19.60 -63.64 -13.04
CA THR A 53 19.78 -62.32 -13.65
C THR A 53 18.49 -61.51 -13.60
N ASP A 54 18.47 -60.46 -12.79
CA ASP A 54 17.51 -59.36 -12.95
C ASP A 54 18.05 -58.44 -14.05
N ASP A 55 17.29 -58.33 -15.14
CA ASP A 55 17.46 -57.31 -16.15
C ASP A 55 17.34 -55.91 -15.50
N PRO A 56 18.05 -54.88 -16.01
CA PRO A 56 17.88 -53.53 -15.51
C PRO A 56 16.46 -53.06 -15.79
N ILE A 57 15.70 -52.75 -14.73
CA ILE A 57 14.45 -51.99 -14.85
C ILE A 57 14.81 -50.67 -15.55
N PRO A 58 14.20 -50.34 -16.70
CA PRO A 58 14.39 -49.03 -17.30
C PRO A 58 13.88 -47.97 -16.32
N ASP A 59 14.70 -46.98 -16.00
CA ASP A 59 14.29 -45.77 -15.29
C ASP A 59 13.00 -45.25 -15.94
N GLN A 60 11.86 -45.42 -15.26
CA GLN A 60 10.64 -44.72 -15.64
C GLN A 60 10.91 -43.25 -15.32
N PRO A 61 10.78 -42.31 -16.27
CA PRO A 61 10.96 -40.91 -15.96
C PRO A 61 10.00 -40.54 -14.82
N ASP A 62 10.53 -39.94 -13.75
CA ASP A 62 9.74 -39.48 -12.63
C ASP A 62 8.57 -38.65 -13.16
N LYS A 63 7.34 -39.06 -12.82
CA LYS A 63 6.12 -38.37 -13.24
C LYS A 63 6.21 -36.91 -12.77
N ALA A 64 6.10 -35.98 -13.71
CA ALA A 64 6.15 -34.55 -13.40
C ALA A 64 5.18 -34.19 -12.28
N ILE A 65 5.68 -33.43 -11.29
CA ILE A 65 4.85 -32.96 -10.17
C ILE A 65 3.89 -31.91 -10.71
N THR A 66 2.59 -32.17 -10.62
CA THR A 66 1.56 -31.22 -11.03
C THR A 66 1.00 -30.44 -9.85
N LYS A 67 0.74 -29.15 -10.06
CA LYS A 67 0.07 -28.24 -9.12
C LYS A 67 -1.18 -27.65 -9.77
N ASP A 68 -2.09 -27.18 -8.94
CA ASP A 68 -3.26 -26.43 -9.37
C ASP A 68 -3.05 -24.93 -9.16
N GLY A 69 -3.66 -24.13 -10.02
CA GLY A 69 -3.71 -22.67 -9.91
C GLY A 69 -5.07 -22.13 -10.35
N GLN A 70 -5.31 -20.87 -10.06
CA GLN A 70 -6.48 -20.14 -10.53
C GLN A 70 -6.07 -18.94 -11.38
N LEU A 71 -6.70 -18.82 -12.54
CA LEU A 71 -6.55 -17.65 -13.40
C LEU A 71 -7.71 -16.71 -13.09
N LEU A 72 -7.39 -15.63 -12.38
CA LEU A 72 -8.36 -14.69 -11.85
C LEU A 72 -8.23 -13.36 -12.58
N PHE A 73 -9.37 -12.84 -12.99
CA PHE A 73 -9.55 -11.45 -13.26
C PHE A 73 -9.84 -10.70 -11.95
N ALA A 74 -9.74 -9.37 -12.02
CA ALA A 74 -10.19 -8.41 -11.02
C ALA A 74 -10.34 -8.91 -9.55
N ASP A 75 -11.55 -8.89 -8.98
CA ASP A 75 -11.83 -9.20 -7.56
C ASP A 75 -11.91 -10.71 -7.27
N GLY A 76 -10.95 -11.47 -7.80
CA GLY A 76 -10.95 -12.93 -7.69
C GLY A 76 -12.03 -13.61 -8.54
N ALA A 77 -12.63 -12.87 -9.47
CA ALA A 77 -13.56 -13.43 -10.44
C ALA A 77 -12.78 -14.21 -11.53
N PRO A 78 -13.25 -15.38 -11.99
CA PRO A 78 -12.44 -16.26 -12.81
C PRO A 78 -12.32 -15.79 -14.27
N ILE A 79 -11.21 -16.12 -14.93
CA ILE A 79 -11.11 -16.12 -16.39
C ILE A 79 -11.40 -17.54 -16.88
N VAL A 80 -12.55 -17.71 -17.53
CA VAL A 80 -13.11 -18.99 -17.96
C VAL A 80 -12.94 -19.15 -19.48
N GLY A 81 -12.51 -20.34 -19.91
CA GLY A 81 -12.46 -20.69 -21.33
C GLY A 81 -11.14 -20.44 -22.05
N LEU A 82 -10.04 -20.14 -21.33
CA LEU A 82 -8.70 -20.15 -21.93
C LEU A 82 -8.13 -21.56 -21.97
N ASP A 83 -7.62 -21.97 -23.13
CA ASP A 83 -6.83 -23.19 -23.23
C ASP A 83 -5.48 -22.98 -22.56
N TYR A 84 -5.00 -23.98 -21.82
CA TYR A 84 -3.69 -23.96 -21.19
C TYR A 84 -2.88 -25.22 -21.52
N ALA A 85 -1.55 -25.07 -21.60
CA ALA A 85 -0.61 -26.17 -21.72
C ALA A 85 0.66 -25.91 -20.89
N SER A 86 1.11 -26.92 -20.14
CA SER A 86 2.32 -26.91 -19.32
C SER A 86 2.92 -28.32 -19.29
N GLY A 87 4.02 -28.53 -20.02
CA GLY A 87 4.55 -29.87 -20.29
C GLY A 87 3.52 -30.77 -20.96
N ASP A 88 3.25 -31.94 -20.36
CA ASP A 88 2.23 -32.89 -20.83
C ASP A 88 0.83 -32.55 -20.31
N THR A 89 0.72 -31.60 -19.38
CA THR A 89 -0.56 -31.14 -18.84
C THR A 89 -1.21 -30.12 -19.76
N LYS A 90 -2.49 -30.33 -20.09
CA LYS A 90 -3.28 -29.40 -20.90
C LYS A 90 -4.76 -29.45 -20.53
N GLY A 91 -5.47 -28.36 -20.77
CA GLY A 91 -6.90 -28.26 -20.52
C GLY A 91 -7.44 -26.89 -20.89
N THR A 92 -8.61 -26.57 -20.37
CA THR A 92 -9.24 -25.25 -20.49
C THR A 92 -9.59 -24.77 -19.09
N THR A 93 -9.43 -23.47 -18.79
CA THR A 93 -9.78 -22.93 -17.48
C THR A 93 -11.27 -23.13 -17.20
N ASP A 94 -11.57 -23.71 -16.03
CA ASP A 94 -12.95 -24.08 -15.67
C ASP A 94 -13.76 -22.89 -15.14
N ALA A 95 -14.99 -23.14 -14.69
CA ALA A 95 -15.90 -22.12 -14.16
C ALA A 95 -15.38 -21.39 -12.90
N THR A 96 -14.29 -21.87 -12.29
CA THR A 96 -13.59 -21.24 -11.16
C THR A 96 -12.22 -20.67 -11.55
N GLY A 97 -11.92 -20.66 -12.85
CA GLY A 97 -10.64 -20.23 -13.40
C GLY A 97 -9.53 -21.26 -13.18
N LYS A 98 -9.85 -22.47 -12.73
CA LYS A 98 -8.84 -23.47 -12.34
C LYS A 98 -8.09 -24.00 -13.55
N PHE A 99 -6.78 -24.16 -13.39
CA PHE A 99 -5.91 -24.88 -14.31
C PHE A 99 -4.92 -25.77 -13.53
N THR A 100 -4.36 -26.77 -14.20
CA THR A 100 -3.29 -27.63 -13.65
C THR A 100 -2.02 -27.43 -14.47
N TYR A 101 -0.87 -27.43 -13.81
CA TYR A 101 0.43 -27.19 -14.44
C TYR A 101 1.54 -28.03 -13.81
N GLU A 102 2.63 -28.22 -14.55
CA GLU A 102 3.82 -28.89 -14.03
C GLU A 102 4.70 -27.90 -13.26
N ASP A 103 5.14 -28.28 -12.06
CA ASP A 103 5.92 -27.42 -11.19
C ASP A 103 7.23 -26.99 -11.85
N GLY A 104 7.56 -25.69 -11.77
CA GLY A 104 8.74 -25.10 -12.42
C GLY A 104 8.59 -24.77 -13.92
N ASN A 105 7.59 -25.33 -14.60
CA ASN A 105 7.32 -25.06 -16.02
C ASN A 105 6.53 -23.74 -16.22
N THR A 106 6.60 -23.21 -17.44
CA THR A 106 5.70 -22.15 -17.88
C THR A 106 4.36 -22.74 -18.28
N ILE A 107 3.35 -21.88 -18.35
CA ILE A 107 1.99 -22.24 -18.73
C ILE A 107 1.60 -21.37 -19.91
N LYS A 108 1.41 -21.97 -21.08
CA LYS A 108 0.93 -21.26 -22.25
C LYS A 108 -0.58 -21.15 -22.19
N PHE A 109 -1.10 -19.94 -22.04
CA PHE A 109 -2.53 -19.64 -22.14
C PHE A 109 -2.88 -19.13 -23.54
N SER A 110 -3.92 -19.67 -24.15
CA SER A 110 -4.33 -19.33 -25.52
C SER A 110 -5.84 -19.37 -25.73
N LEU A 111 -6.31 -18.64 -26.73
CA LEU A 111 -7.66 -18.73 -27.27
C LEU A 111 -7.58 -18.90 -28.79
N GLY A 112 -7.86 -20.10 -29.28
CA GLY A 112 -7.57 -20.46 -30.67
C GLY A 112 -6.08 -20.32 -30.97
N ASP A 113 -5.72 -19.54 -31.99
CA ASP A 113 -4.33 -19.29 -32.38
C ASP A 113 -3.68 -18.12 -31.62
N MET A 114 -4.43 -17.35 -30.81
CA MET A 114 -3.87 -16.23 -30.05
C MET A 114 -3.33 -16.72 -28.71
N ILE A 115 -2.04 -16.53 -28.45
CA ILE A 115 -1.39 -16.82 -27.17
C ILE A 115 -1.43 -15.57 -26.30
N PHE A 116 -2.13 -15.65 -25.17
CA PHE A 116 -2.38 -14.54 -24.26
C PHE A 116 -1.20 -14.31 -23.30
N GLY A 117 -0.42 -15.35 -23.00
CA GLY A 117 0.74 -15.26 -22.14
C GLY A 117 1.36 -16.61 -21.83
N GLU A 118 2.61 -16.59 -21.37
CA GLU A 118 3.36 -17.77 -20.95
C GLU A 118 4.01 -17.60 -19.55
N PRO A 119 3.23 -17.26 -18.50
CA PRO A 119 3.78 -17.06 -17.17
C PRO A 119 4.38 -18.34 -16.58
N LYS A 120 5.26 -18.17 -15.59
CA LYS A 120 5.60 -19.25 -14.67
C LYS A 120 4.38 -19.68 -13.86
N GLY A 121 4.27 -20.98 -13.58
CA GLY A 121 3.16 -21.50 -12.79
C GLY A 121 3.11 -20.92 -11.37
N ALA A 122 1.91 -20.55 -10.93
CA ALA A 122 1.63 -20.00 -9.61
C ALA A 122 0.22 -20.38 -9.15
N ALA A 123 -0.03 -20.27 -7.84
CA ALA A 123 -1.35 -20.55 -7.26
C ALA A 123 -2.43 -19.55 -7.75
N ILE A 124 -2.04 -18.30 -7.99
CA ILE A 124 -2.89 -17.25 -8.56
C ILE A 124 -2.14 -16.62 -9.72
N LEU A 125 -2.78 -16.53 -10.86
CA LEU A 125 -2.34 -15.76 -12.01
C LEU A 125 -3.42 -14.74 -12.37
N THR A 126 -2.99 -13.58 -12.86
CA THR A 126 -3.87 -12.46 -13.24
C THR A 126 -3.43 -11.91 -14.59
N PRO A 127 -4.16 -10.96 -15.20
CA PRO A 127 -3.70 -10.28 -16.43
C PRO A 127 -2.28 -9.71 -16.31
N TYR A 128 -1.84 -9.28 -15.13
CA TYR A 128 -0.47 -8.81 -14.93
C TYR A 128 0.57 -9.90 -15.22
N GLN A 129 0.41 -11.10 -14.64
CA GLN A 129 1.35 -12.21 -14.88
C GLN A 129 1.27 -12.73 -16.31
N LEU A 130 0.08 -12.82 -16.91
CA LEU A 130 -0.08 -13.21 -18.31
C LEU A 130 0.70 -12.27 -19.25
N ALA A 131 0.66 -10.96 -18.99
CA ALA A 131 1.41 -9.95 -19.73
C ALA A 131 2.89 -9.82 -19.32
N ALA A 132 3.42 -10.75 -18.53
CA ALA A 132 4.79 -10.75 -18.00
C ALA A 132 5.15 -9.54 -17.10
N SER A 133 4.15 -8.88 -16.50
CA SER A 133 4.32 -7.81 -15.53
C SER A 133 4.28 -8.36 -14.10
N VAL A 134 5.41 -8.86 -13.62
CA VAL A 134 5.48 -9.54 -12.31
C VAL A 134 5.26 -8.58 -11.14
N THR A 135 5.71 -7.33 -11.25
CA THR A 135 5.52 -6.23 -10.30
C THR A 135 4.17 -5.52 -10.44
N CYS A 136 3.31 -6.02 -11.32
CA CYS A 136 2.01 -5.44 -11.63
C CYS A 136 2.08 -3.96 -12.08
N ASP A 137 3.09 -3.66 -12.90
CA ASP A 137 3.19 -2.40 -13.64
C ASP A 137 2.19 -2.39 -14.80
N ASP A 138 1.57 -1.22 -15.02
CA ASP A 138 0.56 -0.97 -16.05
C ASP A 138 1.17 -0.76 -17.43
N THR A 139 1.90 -1.77 -17.91
CA THR A 139 2.56 -1.76 -19.22
C THR A 139 1.54 -1.83 -20.37
N ASP A 140 1.93 -1.43 -21.58
CA ASP A 140 1.05 -1.54 -22.75
C ASP A 140 0.58 -2.98 -23.03
N PRO A 141 1.40 -4.04 -22.87
CA PRO A 141 0.93 -5.42 -22.89
C PRO A 141 -0.23 -5.70 -21.93
N VAL A 142 -0.19 -5.20 -20.68
CA VAL A 142 -1.27 -5.38 -19.71
C VAL A 142 -2.55 -4.70 -20.21
N LYS A 143 -2.45 -3.46 -20.70
CA LYS A 143 -3.61 -2.71 -21.19
C LYS A 143 -4.29 -3.40 -22.37
N VAL A 144 -3.50 -3.88 -23.33
CA VAL A 144 -4.00 -4.61 -24.51
C VAL A 144 -4.66 -5.92 -24.08
N LEU A 145 -4.02 -6.68 -23.18
CA LEU A 145 -4.56 -7.94 -22.68
C LEU A 145 -5.89 -7.74 -21.95
N VAL A 146 -5.95 -6.78 -21.02
CA VAL A 146 -7.17 -6.45 -20.27
C VAL A 146 -8.28 -6.03 -21.23
N GLY A 147 -8.02 -5.08 -22.14
CA GLY A 147 -9.02 -4.62 -23.09
C GLY A 147 -9.51 -5.73 -24.02
N LEU A 148 -8.64 -6.65 -24.42
CA LEU A 148 -9.02 -7.82 -25.21
C LEU A 148 -9.90 -8.79 -24.42
N LEU A 149 -9.53 -9.12 -23.17
CA LEU A 149 -10.32 -9.99 -22.30
C LEU A 149 -11.73 -9.43 -22.07
N GLU A 150 -11.84 -8.15 -21.71
CA GLU A 150 -13.12 -7.47 -21.50
C GLU A 150 -13.98 -7.42 -22.77
N THR A 151 -13.35 -7.23 -23.93
CA THR A 151 -14.07 -7.22 -25.21
C THR A 151 -14.62 -8.61 -25.56
N LEU A 152 -13.84 -9.65 -25.33
CA LEU A 152 -14.25 -11.03 -25.62
C LEU A 152 -15.25 -11.58 -24.61
N ASP A 153 -15.40 -10.97 -23.44
CA ASP A 153 -16.29 -11.41 -22.39
C ASP A 153 -17.75 -11.53 -22.86
N GLN A 154 -18.36 -12.71 -22.71
CA GLN A 154 -19.64 -13.03 -23.35
C GLN A 154 -20.82 -12.19 -22.83
N ASP A 155 -20.82 -11.83 -21.55
CA ASP A 155 -21.91 -11.05 -20.92
C ASP A 155 -21.58 -9.56 -20.75
N ASN A 156 -20.36 -9.16 -21.11
CA ASN A 156 -19.87 -7.78 -21.07
C ASN A 156 -19.91 -7.18 -19.65
N ASN A 157 -19.59 -8.01 -18.65
CA ASN A 157 -19.60 -7.66 -17.24
C ASN A 157 -18.36 -8.18 -16.51
N ALA A 158 -17.21 -7.54 -16.77
CA ALA A 158 -15.93 -7.91 -16.15
C ALA A 158 -15.90 -7.94 -14.61
N ALA A 159 -16.89 -7.34 -13.94
CA ALA A 159 -17.02 -7.38 -12.48
C ALA A 159 -17.41 -8.77 -11.94
N ASN A 160 -18.05 -9.63 -12.74
CA ASN A 160 -18.41 -11.00 -12.34
C ASN A 160 -17.45 -12.09 -12.87
N GLY A 161 -16.43 -11.69 -13.65
CA GLY A 161 -15.46 -12.59 -14.27
C GLY A 161 -15.30 -12.29 -15.74
N ILE A 162 -14.55 -13.14 -16.45
CA ILE A 162 -14.43 -13.10 -17.91
C ILE A 162 -14.82 -14.48 -18.43
N THR A 163 -15.90 -14.56 -19.20
CA THR A 163 -16.29 -15.80 -19.88
C THR A 163 -15.99 -15.69 -21.36
N LEU A 164 -15.00 -16.45 -21.84
CA LEU A 164 -14.55 -16.36 -23.22
C LEU A 164 -15.36 -17.26 -24.17
N PRO A 165 -15.58 -16.83 -25.43
CA PRO A 165 -16.18 -17.67 -26.44
C PRO A 165 -15.27 -18.85 -26.79
N LYS A 166 -15.86 -19.96 -27.23
CA LYS A 166 -15.08 -21.08 -27.75
C LYS A 166 -14.53 -20.71 -29.13
N VAL A 167 -13.21 -20.69 -29.25
CA VAL A 167 -12.50 -20.42 -30.52
C VAL A 167 -11.69 -21.65 -30.91
N THR A 168 -11.86 -22.12 -32.15
CA THR A 168 -11.08 -23.25 -32.66
C THR A 168 -9.81 -22.73 -33.32
N ALA A 169 -8.64 -23.26 -32.94
CA ALA A 169 -7.38 -22.99 -33.61
C ALA A 169 -7.42 -23.51 -35.07
N GLY A 170 -6.94 -22.72 -36.02
CA GLY A 170 -6.98 -23.06 -37.44
C GLY A 170 -5.83 -22.47 -38.28
N GLY A 171 -4.93 -21.72 -37.65
CA GLY A 171 -3.85 -20.99 -38.28
C GLY A 171 -2.51 -21.18 -37.59
N THR A 172 -1.65 -20.17 -37.69
CA THR A 172 -0.35 -20.14 -37.00
C THR A 172 -0.50 -19.42 -35.68
N ALA A 173 -0.11 -20.08 -34.59
CA ALA A 173 -0.16 -19.50 -33.27
C ALA A 173 0.68 -18.21 -33.19
N LYS A 174 0.16 -17.18 -32.54
CA LYS A 174 0.80 -15.87 -32.40
C LYS A 174 0.66 -15.34 -30.99
N ALA A 175 1.77 -14.84 -30.43
CA ALA A 175 1.76 -14.16 -29.14
C ALA A 175 1.07 -12.80 -29.25
N LEU A 176 0.17 -12.50 -28.30
CA LEU A 176 -0.55 -11.23 -28.25
C LEU A 176 0.41 -10.03 -28.22
N ILE A 177 1.51 -10.14 -27.47
CA ILE A 177 2.55 -9.10 -27.39
C ILE A 177 3.31 -8.86 -28.70
N GLN A 178 3.17 -9.76 -29.69
CA GLN A 178 3.76 -9.65 -31.02
C GLN A 178 2.70 -9.35 -32.10
N ALA A 179 1.41 -9.30 -31.73
CA ALA A 179 0.33 -9.03 -32.66
C ALA A 179 0.22 -7.52 -32.94
N THR A 180 -0.06 -7.16 -34.19
CA THR A 180 -0.36 -5.76 -34.53
C THR A 180 -1.78 -5.38 -34.12
N ALA A 181 -2.08 -4.07 -34.05
CA ALA A 181 -3.43 -3.61 -33.76
C ALA A 181 -4.46 -4.14 -34.77
N GLU A 182 -4.10 -4.24 -36.04
CA GLU A 182 -4.95 -4.80 -37.10
C GLU A 182 -5.25 -6.28 -36.86
N GLU A 183 -4.26 -7.04 -36.41
CA GLU A 183 -4.41 -8.47 -36.13
C GLU A 183 -5.30 -8.71 -34.91
N ILE A 184 -5.14 -7.90 -33.86
CA ILE A 184 -5.99 -7.97 -32.67
C ILE A 184 -7.43 -7.56 -33.05
N ASN A 185 -7.61 -6.50 -33.84
CA ASN A 185 -8.93 -6.08 -34.31
C ASN A 185 -9.59 -7.15 -35.18
N ALA A 186 -8.84 -7.81 -36.07
CA ALA A 186 -9.35 -8.92 -36.86
C ALA A 186 -9.77 -10.12 -35.97
N PHE A 187 -8.99 -10.42 -34.94
CA PHE A 187 -9.32 -11.46 -33.96
C PHE A 187 -10.60 -11.13 -33.20
N VAL A 188 -10.78 -9.88 -32.76
CA VAL A 188 -12.03 -9.41 -32.12
C VAL A 188 -13.21 -9.50 -33.08
N ALA A 189 -13.07 -9.02 -34.32
CA ALA A 189 -14.15 -9.06 -35.30
C ALA A 189 -14.64 -10.49 -35.60
N ALA A 190 -13.73 -11.47 -35.58
CA ALA A 190 -14.06 -12.88 -35.81
C ALA A 190 -14.74 -13.55 -34.61
N ASN A 191 -14.39 -13.18 -33.37
CA ASN A 191 -14.76 -13.93 -32.16
C ASN A 191 -15.74 -13.18 -31.24
N ALA A 192 -15.91 -11.88 -31.43
CA ALA A 192 -16.83 -11.02 -30.71
C ALA A 192 -17.47 -10.01 -31.69
N PRO A 193 -18.24 -10.50 -32.68
CA PRO A 193 -18.77 -9.65 -33.76
C PRO A 193 -19.66 -8.53 -33.20
N GLY A 194 -19.42 -7.30 -33.66
CA GLY A 194 -20.15 -6.11 -33.22
C GLY A 194 -19.57 -5.43 -31.98
N LYS A 195 -18.53 -6.01 -31.36
CA LYS A 195 -17.78 -5.36 -30.28
C LYS A 195 -16.52 -4.67 -30.81
N THR A 196 -16.08 -3.65 -30.09
CA THR A 196 -14.86 -2.88 -30.37
C THR A 196 -13.99 -2.87 -29.12
N LEU A 197 -12.68 -2.97 -29.29
CA LEU A 197 -11.75 -2.79 -28.18
C LEU A 197 -11.94 -1.40 -27.55
N PRO A 198 -12.01 -1.29 -26.21
CA PRO A 198 -12.00 0.00 -25.56
C PRO A 198 -10.66 0.70 -25.79
N ALA A 199 -10.62 2.01 -25.55
CA ALA A 199 -9.33 2.68 -25.42
C ALA A 199 -8.52 1.99 -24.32
N ALA A 200 -7.24 1.72 -24.58
CA ALA A 200 -6.38 0.92 -23.71
C ALA A 200 -6.38 1.41 -22.24
N ALA A 201 -6.49 2.72 -22.03
CA ALA A 201 -6.55 3.32 -20.70
C ALA A 201 -7.89 3.09 -19.99
N ASP A 202 -9.00 2.98 -20.72
CA ASP A 202 -10.34 2.84 -20.11
C ASP A 202 -10.58 1.41 -19.60
N GLY A 203 -10.21 0.40 -20.39
CA GLY A 203 -10.29 -1.00 -19.95
C GLY A 203 -9.38 -1.26 -18.74
N LEU A 204 -8.16 -0.71 -18.75
CA LEU A 204 -7.26 -0.80 -17.59
C LEU A 204 -7.88 -0.17 -16.33
N LYS A 205 -8.52 1.00 -16.43
CA LYS A 205 -9.19 1.64 -15.28
C LYS A 205 -10.34 0.79 -14.72
N ALA A 206 -11.14 0.19 -15.60
CA ALA A 206 -12.22 -0.72 -15.19
C ALA A 206 -11.68 -1.93 -14.43
N PHE A 207 -10.66 -2.59 -14.99
CA PHE A 207 -9.95 -3.69 -14.33
C PHE A 207 -9.36 -3.27 -12.97
N ILE A 208 -8.62 -2.17 -12.90
CA ILE A 208 -8.01 -1.65 -11.65
C ILE A 208 -9.07 -1.42 -10.58
N THR A 209 -10.21 -0.82 -10.94
CA THR A 209 -11.29 -0.51 -9.98
C THR A 209 -11.75 -1.75 -9.22
N VAL A 210 -11.79 -2.89 -9.89
CA VAL A 210 -12.26 -4.14 -9.32
C VAL A 210 -11.10 -4.98 -8.75
N PHE A 211 -9.93 -4.99 -9.40
CA PHE A 211 -8.70 -5.65 -8.93
C PHE A 211 -8.19 -5.08 -7.60
N ASP A 212 -8.32 -3.76 -7.45
CA ASP A 212 -7.98 -3.02 -6.26
C ASP A 212 -9.20 -2.78 -5.36
N ALA A 213 -10.33 -3.47 -5.57
CA ALA A 213 -11.48 -3.27 -4.71
C ALA A 213 -11.17 -3.69 -3.25
N GLU A 214 -11.46 -2.78 -2.33
CA GLU A 214 -11.28 -2.94 -0.89
C GLU A 214 -12.57 -2.61 -0.16
N ALA A 215 -12.77 -3.22 1.00
CA ALA A 215 -13.88 -2.87 1.88
C ALA A 215 -13.43 -2.82 3.33
N TYR A 216 -14.02 -1.88 4.06
CA TYR A 216 -13.69 -1.61 5.45
C TYR A 216 -14.96 -1.55 6.30
N THR A 217 -14.80 -1.86 7.58
CA THR A 217 -15.79 -1.60 8.62
C THR A 217 -15.13 -0.88 9.78
N ALA A 218 -15.92 -0.25 10.65
CA ALA A 218 -15.40 0.33 11.88
C ALA A 218 -14.66 -0.74 12.71
N GLY A 219 -13.44 -0.42 13.13
CA GLY A 219 -12.58 -1.25 13.95
C GLY A 219 -12.31 -0.59 15.30
N GLY A 220 -12.07 -1.39 16.32
CA GLY A 220 -11.62 -0.92 17.63
C GLY A 220 -12.56 0.04 18.34
N ALA A 221 -12.09 0.57 19.47
CA ALA A 221 -12.71 1.71 20.12
C ALA A 221 -12.17 3.01 19.52
N LEU A 222 -13.03 4.02 19.41
CA LEU A 222 -12.60 5.38 19.09
C LEU A 222 -11.70 5.93 20.20
N GLU A 223 -10.54 6.46 19.82
CA GLU A 223 -9.62 7.10 20.75
C GLU A 223 -9.91 8.61 20.76
N LYS A 224 -10.31 9.14 21.91
CA LYS A 224 -10.54 10.58 22.09
C LYS A 224 -9.36 11.18 22.84
N PHE A 225 -8.69 12.14 22.22
CA PHE A 225 -7.61 12.86 22.87
C PHE A 225 -8.14 14.08 23.61
N ALA A 226 -7.49 14.42 24.73
CA ALA A 226 -7.82 15.64 25.46
C ALA A 226 -7.51 16.86 24.60
N ILE A 227 -8.33 17.91 24.68
CA ILE A 227 -8.12 19.17 23.95
C ILE A 227 -6.73 19.78 24.15
N THR A 228 -6.08 19.53 25.29
CA THR A 228 -4.72 19.99 25.58
C THR A 228 -3.65 19.38 24.66
N THR A 229 -3.99 18.32 23.92
CA THR A 229 -3.12 17.68 22.92
C THR A 229 -3.29 18.25 21.52
N ALA A 230 -4.33 19.04 21.27
CA ALA A 230 -4.62 19.60 19.94
C ALA A 230 -3.41 20.30 19.28
N PRO A 231 -2.56 21.08 19.99
CA PRO A 231 -1.39 21.71 19.37
C PRO A 231 -0.41 20.74 18.68
N VAL A 232 -0.47 19.45 19.01
CA VAL A 232 0.46 18.41 18.53
C VAL A 232 -0.23 17.18 17.94
N ARG A 233 -1.58 17.12 17.93
CA ARG A 233 -2.35 15.96 17.42
C ARG A 233 -3.61 16.32 16.62
N SER A 234 -3.68 17.49 16.01
CA SER A 234 -4.92 17.98 15.38
C SER A 234 -4.88 18.16 13.86
N GLN A 235 -3.80 17.78 13.17
CA GLN A 235 -3.62 18.12 11.74
C GLN A 235 -3.15 16.97 10.87
N GLY A 236 -2.54 15.94 11.45
CA GLY A 236 -1.94 14.88 10.64
C GLY A 236 -1.51 13.68 11.44
N VAL A 237 -1.34 12.57 10.73
CA VAL A 237 -0.89 11.31 11.30
C VAL A 237 -0.04 10.51 10.30
N ALA A 238 1.07 9.94 10.79
CA ALA A 238 1.96 9.09 10.02
C ALA A 238 2.53 7.96 10.89
N THR A 239 3.20 7.00 10.26
CA THR A 239 3.83 5.86 10.95
C THR A 239 5.09 5.41 10.23
N ASP A 240 6.09 4.96 10.99
CA ASP A 240 7.24 4.22 10.48
C ASP A 240 7.11 2.70 10.75
N GLY A 241 5.93 2.26 11.19
CA GLY A 241 5.65 0.90 11.65
C GLY A 241 6.07 0.61 13.09
N THR A 242 6.87 1.47 13.71
CA THR A 242 7.34 1.35 15.11
C THR A 242 6.71 2.40 16.04
N ASN A 243 6.40 3.57 15.50
CA ASN A 243 5.79 4.70 16.19
C ASN A 243 4.67 5.30 15.35
N VAL A 244 3.71 5.91 16.01
CA VAL A 244 2.72 6.79 15.36
C VAL A 244 3.12 8.23 15.66
N TYR A 245 3.23 9.02 14.60
CA TYR A 245 3.57 10.43 14.63
C TYR A 245 2.31 11.22 14.37
N PHE A 246 2.03 12.19 15.22
CA PHE A 246 0.96 13.14 15.01
C PHE A 246 1.54 14.54 14.78
N SER A 247 0.88 15.32 13.92
CA SER A 247 1.05 16.77 13.85
C SER A 247 -0.20 17.46 14.39
N GLY A 248 0.01 18.66 14.95
CA GLY A 248 -1.03 19.67 15.12
C GLY A 248 -0.54 20.98 14.51
N ASN A 249 -1.28 22.08 14.70
CA ASN A 249 -0.96 23.36 14.05
C ASN A 249 0.49 23.81 14.24
N TYR A 250 1.12 23.47 15.37
CA TYR A 250 2.43 24.01 15.74
C TYR A 250 3.49 22.96 16.03
N GLY A 251 3.12 21.69 16.17
CA GLY A 251 4.01 20.73 16.79
C GLY A 251 3.71 19.28 16.48
N PHE A 252 4.54 18.41 17.07
CA PHE A 252 4.50 16.97 16.89
C PHE A 252 4.38 16.21 18.20
N ASP A 253 3.81 15.02 18.13
CA ASP A 253 3.87 14.03 19.19
C ASP A 253 4.14 12.63 18.61
N ILE A 254 5.15 11.96 19.14
CA ILE A 254 5.52 10.59 18.82
C ILE A 254 4.91 9.69 19.89
N THR A 255 4.26 8.62 19.47
CA THR A 255 3.53 7.74 20.36
C THR A 255 3.84 6.28 20.14
N ASP A 256 3.51 5.47 21.13
CA ASP A 256 3.42 4.02 20.99
C ASP A 256 2.26 3.64 20.04
N PRO A 257 2.46 2.75 19.05
CA PRO A 257 1.46 2.45 18.03
C PRO A 257 0.24 1.68 18.54
N VAL A 258 0.33 1.10 19.74
CA VAL A 258 -0.75 0.32 20.36
C VAL A 258 -1.50 1.17 21.39
N THR A 259 -0.76 1.69 22.37
CA THR A 259 -1.32 2.42 23.52
C THR A 259 -1.49 3.92 23.27
N LEU A 260 -0.88 4.46 22.21
CA LEU A 260 -0.88 5.90 21.87
C LEU A 260 -0.33 6.81 22.97
N ALA A 261 0.38 6.22 23.94
CA ALA A 261 1.11 6.95 24.98
C ALA A 261 2.22 7.79 24.34
N SER A 262 2.30 9.07 24.73
CA SER A 262 3.37 9.97 24.25
C SER A 262 4.73 9.46 24.70
N LYS A 263 5.63 9.31 23.74
CA LYS A 263 7.05 9.01 23.94
C LYS A 263 7.87 10.30 23.93
N LYS A 264 7.51 11.24 23.05
CA LYS A 264 8.20 12.52 22.88
C LYS A 264 7.32 13.50 22.14
N SER A 265 7.31 14.76 22.58
CA SER A 265 6.57 15.83 21.93
C SER A 265 7.43 17.07 21.75
N ASN A 266 7.16 17.81 20.67
CA ASN A 266 7.64 19.17 20.45
C ASN A 266 6.43 20.05 20.10
N ALA A 267 5.97 20.88 21.04
CA ALA A 267 4.79 21.71 20.85
C ALA A 267 5.02 22.99 20.03
N LEU A 268 6.28 23.29 19.68
CA LEU A 268 6.69 24.46 18.89
C LEU A 268 7.72 24.02 17.84
N ALA A 269 7.25 23.20 16.90
CA ALA A 269 8.07 22.61 15.84
C ALA A 269 8.28 23.53 14.64
N ILE A 270 7.34 24.45 14.33
CA ILE A 270 7.54 25.42 13.24
C ILE A 270 8.80 26.25 13.54
N PRO A 271 9.81 26.28 12.64
CA PRO A 271 11.00 27.12 12.81
C PRO A 271 10.63 28.58 13.03
N GLY A 272 11.31 29.24 13.98
CA GLY A 272 10.95 30.59 14.41
C GLY A 272 10.98 31.63 13.28
N GLU A 273 11.88 31.48 12.32
CA GLU A 273 11.94 32.32 11.13
C GLU A 273 10.71 32.17 10.21
N LEU A 274 10.10 30.98 10.15
CA LEU A 274 8.88 30.74 9.39
C LEU A 274 7.66 31.31 10.14
N MET A 275 7.62 31.16 11.46
CA MET A 275 6.59 31.81 12.29
C MET A 275 6.61 33.33 12.14
N LEU A 276 7.80 33.93 12.11
CA LEU A 276 7.97 35.37 11.87
C LEU A 276 7.56 35.78 10.45
N ALA A 277 7.66 34.87 9.47
CA ALA A 277 7.15 35.05 8.11
C ALA A 277 5.63 34.81 7.98
N GLY A 278 4.97 34.36 9.05
CA GLY A 278 3.52 34.18 9.13
C GLY A 278 3.04 32.73 9.05
N SER A 279 3.94 31.75 8.96
CA SER A 279 3.56 30.33 9.01
C SER A 279 2.99 29.96 10.39
N ASP A 280 1.82 29.37 10.39
CA ASP A 280 1.06 29.06 11.61
C ASP A 280 0.36 27.70 11.56
N HIS A 281 0.70 26.90 10.54
CA HIS A 281 0.03 25.64 10.27
C HIS A 281 1.03 24.57 9.79
N ILE A 282 0.94 23.38 10.39
CA ILE A 282 1.55 22.15 9.90
C ILE A 282 0.39 21.23 9.51
N GLY A 283 0.37 20.77 8.26
CA GLY A 283 -0.67 19.88 7.74
C GLY A 283 -0.40 18.39 8.03
N ASP A 284 -0.98 17.52 7.20
CA ASP A 284 -0.76 16.07 7.30
C ASP A 284 0.65 15.68 6.84
N ILE A 285 1.36 15.01 7.75
CA ILE A 285 2.78 14.65 7.64
C ILE A 285 2.95 13.26 7.04
N ASP A 286 4.15 12.94 6.56
CA ASP A 286 4.56 11.55 6.30
C ASP A 286 5.96 11.26 6.84
N VAL A 287 6.29 9.98 7.03
CA VAL A 287 7.58 9.55 7.60
C VAL A 287 8.25 8.51 6.71
N TRP A 288 9.51 8.77 6.37
CA TRP A 288 10.33 7.81 5.64
C TRP A 288 11.77 7.85 6.12
N ASN A 289 12.33 6.67 6.39
CA ASN A 289 13.75 6.48 6.71
C ASN A 289 14.27 7.43 7.81
N GLY A 290 13.53 7.54 8.92
CA GLY A 290 13.89 8.39 10.06
C GLY A 290 13.68 9.89 9.85
N THR A 291 13.02 10.30 8.76
CA THR A 291 12.71 11.70 8.46
C THR A 291 11.20 11.92 8.44
N ILE A 292 10.73 12.95 9.14
CA ILE A 292 9.36 13.46 9.00
C ILE A 292 9.37 14.52 7.91
N TYR A 293 8.46 14.38 6.94
CA TYR A 293 8.18 15.33 5.89
C TYR A 293 6.95 16.11 6.32
N ALA A 294 7.13 17.38 6.66
CA ALA A 294 6.04 18.20 7.18
C ALA A 294 5.70 19.35 6.23
N PRO A 295 4.47 19.41 5.73
CA PRO A 295 3.99 20.61 5.06
C PRO A 295 3.80 21.75 6.07
N ILE A 296 4.29 22.93 5.72
CA ILE A 296 4.15 24.16 6.51
C ILE A 296 3.56 25.24 5.63
N GLU A 297 2.53 25.92 6.13
CA GLU A 297 1.84 26.99 5.41
C GLU A 297 1.47 28.17 6.32
N ASP A 298 1.19 29.30 5.67
CA ASP A 298 0.64 30.50 6.30
C ASP A 298 -0.85 30.63 5.99
N SER A 299 -1.66 30.83 7.04
CA SER A 299 -3.11 31.05 6.90
C SER A 299 -3.48 32.37 6.17
N ASN A 300 -2.49 33.20 5.82
CA ASN A 300 -2.68 34.49 5.16
C ASN A 300 -2.51 34.41 3.62
N GLY A 301 -3.30 33.53 3.02
CA GLY A 301 -3.36 33.34 1.57
C GLY A 301 -2.22 32.47 1.02
N TYR A 302 -1.66 31.57 1.84
CA TYR A 302 -0.77 30.48 1.42
C TYR A 302 0.42 30.95 0.57
N LYS A 303 1.06 32.04 0.98
CA LYS A 303 2.10 32.71 0.18
C LYS A 303 3.42 31.96 0.19
N HIS A 304 3.65 31.15 1.22
CA HIS A 304 4.94 30.52 1.49
C HIS A 304 4.81 29.03 1.82
N PRO A 305 4.18 28.21 0.95
CA PRO A 305 4.06 26.78 1.19
C PRO A 305 5.44 26.12 1.15
N LYS A 306 5.72 25.29 2.15
CA LYS A 306 7.02 24.63 2.33
C LYS A 306 6.85 23.17 2.71
N ILE A 307 7.85 22.36 2.36
CA ILE A 307 8.11 21.09 3.03
C ILE A 307 9.34 21.27 3.90
N VAL A 308 9.21 21.00 5.20
CA VAL A 308 10.32 21.00 6.15
C VAL A 308 10.58 19.58 6.62
N LEU A 309 11.84 19.18 6.56
CA LEU A 309 12.29 17.87 7.02
C LEU A 309 12.68 17.95 8.49
N TYR A 310 12.22 16.99 9.28
CA TYR A 310 12.60 16.84 10.68
C TYR A 310 13.23 15.48 10.90
N ASP A 311 14.24 15.43 11.76
CA ASP A 311 14.74 14.15 12.26
C ASP A 311 13.68 13.52 13.18
N ALA A 312 13.21 12.32 12.83
CA ALA A 312 12.06 11.69 13.47
C ALA A 312 12.33 11.32 14.94
N ALA A 313 13.59 11.11 15.33
CA ALA A 313 13.95 10.78 16.72
C ALA A 313 14.05 12.05 17.60
N SER A 314 14.63 13.12 17.06
CA SER A 314 14.92 14.35 17.79
C SER A 314 13.78 15.37 17.74
N LEU A 315 12.91 15.29 16.73
CA LEU A 315 11.89 16.29 16.36
C LEU A 315 12.49 17.67 16.04
N GLN A 316 13.76 17.71 15.61
CA GLN A 316 14.44 18.94 15.22
C GLN A 316 14.28 19.18 13.72
N ALA A 317 13.97 20.42 13.37
CA ALA A 317 13.89 20.87 11.99
C ALA A 317 15.27 20.84 11.33
N GLY A 318 15.29 20.48 10.05
CA GLY A 318 16.47 20.48 9.19
C GLY A 318 16.16 21.23 7.89
N THR A 319 16.38 20.55 6.77
CA THR A 319 16.21 21.12 5.43
C THR A 319 14.79 21.63 5.20
N GLN A 320 14.68 22.81 4.57
CA GLN A 320 13.42 23.42 4.16
C GLN A 320 13.40 23.55 2.64
N TYR A 321 12.30 23.18 2.00
CA TYR A 321 12.08 23.30 0.57
C TYR A 321 10.92 24.25 0.30
N ASP A 322 11.13 25.22 -0.57
CA ASP A 322 10.05 26.05 -1.11
C ASP A 322 9.23 25.25 -2.12
N ILE A 323 7.91 25.27 -1.95
CA ILE A 323 6.98 24.71 -2.94
C ILE A 323 6.45 25.85 -3.80
N PRO A 324 6.54 25.77 -5.15
CA PRO A 324 6.06 26.84 -6.01
C PRO A 324 4.56 27.09 -5.85
N THR A 325 4.15 28.32 -5.54
CA THR A 325 2.74 28.72 -5.50
C THR A 325 2.04 28.64 -6.85
N THR A 326 2.79 28.53 -7.95
CA THR A 326 2.25 28.20 -9.28
C THR A 326 1.73 26.77 -9.39
N LEU A 327 2.12 25.89 -8.47
CA LEU A 327 1.63 24.52 -8.32
C LEU A 327 0.68 24.40 -7.12
N GLN A 328 0.96 25.13 -6.04
CA GLN A 328 0.20 25.08 -4.78
C GLN A 328 -0.27 26.49 -4.40
N SER A 329 -1.28 27.00 -5.10
CA SER A 329 -1.81 28.35 -4.86
C SER A 329 -2.77 28.41 -3.67
N GLU A 330 -3.36 27.26 -3.33
CA GLU A 330 -4.34 27.08 -2.24
C GLU A 330 -3.75 26.27 -1.07
N GLY A 331 -2.45 26.46 -0.79
CA GLY A 331 -1.75 25.81 0.33
C GLY A 331 -1.13 24.46 -0.01
N VAL A 332 -0.43 23.89 0.97
CA VAL A 332 0.14 22.55 0.92
C VAL A 332 -0.41 21.76 2.11
N PRO A 333 -1.68 21.33 2.07
CA PRO A 333 -2.36 20.78 3.25
C PRO A 333 -1.79 19.43 3.72
N TRP A 334 -1.09 18.70 2.84
CA TRP A 334 -0.57 17.37 3.14
C TRP A 334 0.59 16.99 2.22
N VAL A 335 1.38 16.00 2.66
CA VAL A 335 2.38 15.32 1.83
C VAL A 335 2.26 13.81 2.01
N ALA A 336 2.42 13.05 0.93
CA ALA A 336 2.59 11.60 0.96
C ALA A 336 3.93 11.21 0.34
N VAL A 337 4.64 10.25 0.93
CA VAL A 337 5.99 9.84 0.52
C VAL A 337 6.00 8.40 0.02
N ASP A 338 6.46 8.19 -1.23
CA ASP A 338 6.86 6.88 -1.75
C ASP A 338 8.38 6.80 -1.76
N GLY A 339 8.92 6.45 -0.60
CA GLY A 339 10.35 6.32 -0.37
C GLY A 339 11.07 5.37 -1.35
N PRO A 340 10.58 4.13 -1.56
CA PRO A 340 11.17 3.19 -2.50
C PRO A 340 11.23 3.72 -3.94
N ARG A 341 10.24 4.48 -4.40
CA ARG A 341 10.24 5.11 -5.73
C ARG A 341 10.93 6.48 -5.76
N GLY A 342 11.27 7.04 -4.61
CA GLY A 342 11.91 8.35 -4.50
C GLY A 342 10.99 9.51 -4.87
N PHE A 343 9.69 9.41 -4.56
CA PHE A 343 8.72 10.45 -4.87
C PHE A 343 7.99 10.99 -3.63
N ALA A 344 7.62 12.26 -3.69
CA ALA A 344 6.64 12.89 -2.81
C ALA A 344 5.44 13.35 -3.64
N TYR A 345 4.24 13.24 -3.05
CA TYR A 345 2.96 13.59 -3.67
C TYR A 345 2.28 14.66 -2.85
N MET A 346 1.74 15.66 -3.53
CA MET A 346 1.02 16.77 -2.93
C MET A 346 -0.10 17.21 -3.87
N ALA A 347 -1.10 17.89 -3.34
CA ALA A 347 -2.12 18.53 -4.16
C ALA A 347 -2.78 19.71 -3.44
N GLU A 348 -3.42 20.58 -4.21
CA GLU A 348 -4.12 21.77 -3.68
C GLU A 348 -5.31 21.38 -2.81
N TRP A 349 -5.65 22.26 -1.85
CA TRP A 349 -6.76 22.04 -0.93
C TRP A 349 -8.13 22.16 -1.61
N THR A 350 -8.38 23.18 -2.43
CA THR A 350 -9.76 23.48 -2.91
C THR A 350 -10.21 22.57 -4.05
N THR A 351 -9.49 22.57 -5.18
CA THR A 351 -9.84 21.83 -6.40
C THR A 351 -8.63 21.05 -6.88
N THR A 352 -8.78 19.73 -6.95
CA THR A 352 -7.67 18.81 -7.16
C THR A 352 -7.92 17.97 -8.42
N PRO A 353 -7.61 18.46 -9.62
CA PRO A 353 -7.73 17.69 -10.85
C PRO A 353 -6.50 16.79 -11.10
N VAL A 354 -5.40 17.05 -10.40
CA VAL A 354 -4.12 16.36 -10.55
C VAL A 354 -3.49 16.12 -9.18
N ILE A 355 -2.58 15.14 -9.11
CA ILE A 355 -1.59 15.02 -8.04
C ILE A 355 -0.25 15.48 -8.58
N HIS A 356 0.42 16.40 -7.88
CA HIS A 356 1.76 16.85 -8.23
C HIS A 356 2.80 15.85 -7.71
N VAL A 357 3.69 15.41 -8.58
CA VAL A 357 4.78 14.51 -8.24
C VAL A 357 6.08 15.30 -8.11
N PHE A 358 6.76 15.13 -6.99
CA PHE A 358 8.06 15.74 -6.68
C PHE A 358 9.12 14.67 -6.47
N ASP A 359 10.35 14.97 -6.83
CA ASP A 359 11.52 14.17 -6.43
C ASP A 359 11.71 14.27 -4.91
N LEU A 360 11.81 13.13 -4.22
CA LEU A 360 11.86 13.10 -2.76
C LEU A 360 13.13 13.72 -2.18
N ALA A 361 14.26 13.62 -2.89
CA ALA A 361 15.54 14.10 -2.38
C ALA A 361 15.68 15.62 -2.51
N THR A 362 15.07 16.20 -3.55
CA THR A 362 15.25 17.62 -3.88
C THR A 362 13.97 18.45 -3.76
N MET A 363 12.81 17.81 -3.58
CA MET A 363 11.47 18.43 -3.66
C MET A 363 11.26 19.23 -4.95
N THR A 364 11.90 18.81 -6.05
CA THR A 364 11.68 19.44 -7.36
C THR A 364 10.52 18.77 -8.07
N PHE A 365 9.61 19.57 -8.63
CA PHE A 365 8.49 19.08 -9.43
C PHE A 365 8.96 18.21 -10.61
N LYS A 366 8.22 17.14 -10.88
CA LYS A 366 8.51 16.18 -11.96
C LYS A 366 7.43 16.21 -13.02
N HIS A 367 6.19 15.92 -12.63
CA HIS A 367 5.04 15.86 -13.52
C HIS A 367 3.73 15.81 -12.71
N ASP A 368 2.61 15.89 -13.42
CA ASP A 368 1.26 15.73 -12.86
C ASP A 368 0.69 14.35 -13.19
N ILE A 369 -0.04 13.79 -12.23
CA ILE A 369 -0.92 12.64 -12.45
C ILE A 369 -2.35 13.17 -12.56
N ALA A 370 -2.93 13.14 -13.77
CA ALA A 370 -4.32 13.56 -13.99
C ALA A 370 -5.31 12.57 -13.37
N LEU A 371 -6.24 13.07 -12.57
CA LEU A 371 -7.21 12.24 -11.87
C LEU A 371 -8.42 11.88 -12.74
N SER A 372 -8.96 10.67 -12.55
CA SER A 372 -10.18 10.22 -13.23
C SER A 372 -11.43 11.01 -12.83
N LYS A 373 -11.39 11.67 -11.66
CA LYS A 373 -12.36 12.67 -11.22
C LYS A 373 -11.64 13.75 -10.42
N THR A 374 -12.10 14.99 -10.57
CA THR A 374 -11.62 16.10 -9.75
C THR A 374 -12.03 15.89 -8.30
N LEU A 375 -11.06 15.99 -7.39
CA LEU A 375 -11.25 15.95 -5.95
C LEU A 375 -11.19 17.37 -5.35
N GLY A 376 -11.33 17.45 -4.03
CA GLY A 376 -11.15 18.68 -3.26
C GLY A 376 -11.20 18.37 -1.77
N ARG A 377 -10.72 19.33 -0.96
CA ARG A 377 -10.59 19.25 0.49
C ARG A 377 -9.91 17.95 0.96
N ILE A 378 -8.86 17.53 0.24
CA ILE A 378 -8.01 16.43 0.71
C ILE A 378 -7.21 16.95 1.91
N GLN A 379 -7.32 16.25 3.04
CA GLN A 379 -6.73 16.65 4.31
C GLN A 379 -5.51 15.80 4.66
N GLY A 380 -5.33 14.68 3.98
CA GLY A 380 -4.16 13.84 4.19
C GLY A 380 -4.05 12.74 3.16
N GLY A 381 -2.82 12.25 3.00
CA GLY A 381 -2.45 11.27 2.01
C GLY A 381 -1.34 10.37 2.51
N LYS A 382 -1.39 9.08 2.17
CA LYS A 382 -0.31 8.11 2.42
C LYS A 382 -0.16 7.15 1.25
N VAL A 383 1.08 6.87 0.85
CA VAL A 383 1.34 5.79 -0.09
C VAL A 383 1.46 4.47 0.66
N TYR A 384 0.62 3.52 0.30
CA TYR A 384 0.67 2.16 0.83
C TYR A 384 0.54 1.16 -0.31
N LYS A 385 1.55 0.29 -0.47
CA LYS A 385 1.61 -0.74 -1.53
C LYS A 385 1.33 -0.19 -2.94
N GLY A 386 1.89 0.97 -3.26
CA GLY A 386 1.81 1.60 -4.60
C GLY A 386 0.51 2.34 -4.91
N LEU A 387 -0.42 2.44 -3.94
CA LEU A 387 -1.64 3.23 -4.03
C LEU A 387 -1.53 4.42 -3.05
N LEU A 388 -2.05 5.58 -3.45
CA LEU A 388 -2.16 6.74 -2.56
C LEU A 388 -3.54 6.71 -1.92
N TYR A 389 -3.61 6.48 -0.62
CA TYR A 389 -4.84 6.58 0.18
C TYR A 389 -5.00 8.01 0.65
N PHE A 390 -6.24 8.51 0.68
CA PHE A 390 -6.53 9.87 1.09
C PHE A 390 -7.81 9.98 1.93
N SER A 391 -7.87 11.04 2.73
CA SER A 391 -9.07 11.46 3.48
C SER A 391 -9.52 12.84 2.99
N MET A 392 -10.83 13.02 2.77
CA MET A 392 -11.41 14.30 2.38
C MET A 392 -12.38 14.83 3.43
N ASP A 393 -12.21 16.09 3.80
CA ASP A 393 -13.21 16.81 4.60
C ASP A 393 -14.36 17.32 3.71
N ASP A 394 -14.93 16.45 2.90
CA ASP A 394 -16.14 16.76 2.14
C ASP A 394 -17.41 16.64 3.03
N ALA A 395 -18.59 16.74 2.41
CA ALA A 395 -19.85 16.62 3.14
C ALA A 395 -20.05 15.24 3.80
N ASN A 396 -19.42 14.19 3.25
CA ASN A 396 -19.62 12.80 3.66
C ASN A 396 -18.45 12.25 4.49
N LYS A 397 -17.34 12.99 4.60
CA LYS A 397 -16.07 12.53 5.19
C LYS A 397 -15.55 11.30 4.45
N THR A 398 -15.32 11.48 3.16
CA THR A 398 -14.90 10.40 2.26
C THR A 398 -13.45 9.97 2.53
N VAL A 399 -13.25 8.66 2.60
CA VAL A 399 -11.94 8.01 2.55
C VAL A 399 -11.85 7.26 1.23
N GLY A 400 -10.75 7.45 0.51
CA GLY A 400 -10.55 6.88 -0.81
C GLY A 400 -9.09 6.54 -1.09
N LYS A 401 -8.82 6.15 -2.33
CA LYS A 401 -7.48 5.91 -2.83
C LYS A 401 -7.34 6.21 -4.32
N ILE A 402 -6.10 6.37 -4.76
CA ILE A 402 -5.72 6.73 -6.12
C ILE A 402 -4.69 5.72 -6.62
N HIS A 403 -4.95 5.16 -7.79
CA HIS A 403 -3.96 4.39 -8.53
C HIS A 403 -2.98 5.34 -9.21
N LEU A 404 -1.78 5.51 -8.64
CA LEU A 404 -0.83 6.56 -9.01
C LEU A 404 -0.36 6.49 -10.47
N ALA A 405 -0.34 5.31 -11.10
CA ALA A 405 0.05 5.20 -12.51
C ALA A 405 -1.03 5.67 -13.51
N THR A 406 -2.31 5.63 -13.12
CA THR A 406 -3.44 5.91 -14.02
C THR A 406 -4.28 7.11 -13.59
N GLY A 407 -4.05 7.61 -12.38
CA GLY A 407 -4.88 8.62 -11.72
C GLY A 407 -6.29 8.13 -11.39
N MET A 408 -6.54 6.81 -11.42
CA MET A 408 -7.86 6.27 -11.14
C MET A 408 -8.20 6.44 -9.66
N VAL A 409 -9.22 7.24 -9.37
CA VAL A 409 -9.74 7.46 -8.03
C VAL A 409 -10.81 6.43 -7.69
N MET A 410 -10.70 5.81 -6.51
CA MET A 410 -11.63 4.83 -5.95
C MET A 410 -12.05 5.28 -4.55
N ASP A 411 -13.35 5.45 -4.32
CA ASP A 411 -13.87 5.71 -2.97
C ASP A 411 -13.95 4.39 -2.20
N LEU A 412 -13.51 4.39 -0.95
CA LEU A 412 -13.53 3.20 -0.10
C LEU A 412 -14.77 3.18 0.79
N PHE A 413 -15.00 4.26 1.54
CA PHE A 413 -16.16 4.43 2.40
C PHE A 413 -16.30 5.90 2.82
N THR A 414 -17.42 6.21 3.48
CA THR A 414 -17.69 7.53 4.06
C THR A 414 -17.98 7.38 5.56
N ILE A 415 -17.48 8.30 6.38
CA ILE A 415 -17.72 8.26 7.85
C ILE A 415 -19.09 8.85 8.20
N ASN A 416 -19.60 9.79 7.40
CA ASN A 416 -20.93 10.40 7.52
C ASN A 416 -21.23 11.03 8.89
N ILE A 417 -20.23 11.69 9.50
CA ILE A 417 -20.41 12.49 10.71
C ILE A 417 -20.19 13.96 10.33
N SER A 418 -21.24 14.78 10.44
CA SER A 418 -21.19 16.17 9.99
C SER A 418 -20.46 17.11 10.95
N THR A 419 -20.30 16.71 12.21
CA THR A 419 -19.66 17.52 13.26
C THR A 419 -18.16 17.38 13.31
N ILE A 420 -17.56 16.48 12.53
CA ILE A 420 -16.11 16.28 12.51
C ILE A 420 -15.48 16.99 11.31
N GLU A 421 -14.20 17.31 11.45
CA GLU A 421 -13.32 17.70 10.35
C GLU A 421 -12.22 16.65 10.21
N LEU A 422 -12.06 16.04 9.02
CA LEU A 422 -10.95 15.10 8.81
C LEU A 422 -9.62 15.85 8.74
N GLU A 423 -8.56 15.25 9.31
CA GLU A 423 -7.22 15.84 9.42
C GLU A 423 -6.13 14.83 9.03
N GLY A 424 -6.48 13.88 8.14
CA GLY A 424 -5.53 12.91 7.60
C GLY A 424 -5.82 11.46 7.97
N LEU A 425 -4.96 10.59 7.45
CA LEU A 425 -5.06 9.14 7.62
C LEU A 425 -3.70 8.47 7.64
N VAL A 426 -3.69 7.22 8.12
CA VAL A 426 -2.52 6.36 8.08
C VAL A 426 -2.93 4.89 7.93
N LEU A 427 -2.06 4.10 7.29
CA LEU A 427 -2.24 2.66 7.14
C LEU A 427 -1.14 1.90 7.88
N TYR A 428 -1.52 1.06 8.85
CA TYR A 428 -0.68 0.04 9.46
C TYR A 428 -1.54 -0.97 10.23
N PRO A 429 -1.14 -2.25 10.34
CA PRO A 429 -1.87 -3.21 11.13
C PRO A 429 -1.72 -2.91 12.63
N ARG A 430 -2.81 -2.59 13.32
CA ARG A 430 -2.83 -2.55 14.78
C ARG A 430 -2.86 -3.96 15.35
N ALA A 431 -1.88 -4.25 16.20
CA ALA A 431 -1.78 -5.51 16.92
C ALA A 431 -3.00 -5.79 17.84
N ALA A 432 -3.70 -4.75 18.30
CA ALA A 432 -4.80 -4.86 19.25
C ALA A 432 -6.06 -5.54 18.66
N ASP A 433 -6.43 -5.23 17.41
CA ASP A 433 -7.70 -5.64 16.81
C ASP A 433 -7.63 -6.02 15.31
N GLY A 434 -6.45 -5.86 14.70
CA GLY A 434 -6.21 -6.07 13.28
C GLY A 434 -6.81 -5.00 12.37
N SER A 435 -7.20 -3.84 12.91
CA SER A 435 -7.51 -2.66 12.08
C SER A 435 -6.26 -2.24 11.29
N MET A 436 -6.45 -1.76 10.06
CA MET A 436 -5.37 -1.47 9.11
C MET A 436 -5.35 -0.02 8.65
N LEU A 437 -6.52 0.63 8.62
CA LEU A 437 -6.65 2.02 8.22
C LEU A 437 -7.15 2.83 9.42
N HIS A 438 -6.54 4.00 9.63
CA HIS A 438 -6.92 4.89 10.72
C HIS A 438 -7.04 6.32 10.20
N THR A 439 -8.03 7.04 10.72
CA THR A 439 -8.22 8.47 10.39
C THR A 439 -8.03 9.30 11.64
N LEU A 440 -7.45 10.48 11.47
CA LEU A 440 -7.45 11.54 12.47
C LEU A 440 -8.54 12.55 12.08
N ASP A 441 -9.30 12.99 13.07
CA ASP A 441 -10.32 14.02 12.90
C ASP A 441 -10.48 14.90 14.13
N ILE A 442 -11.15 16.04 13.96
CA ILE A 442 -11.48 16.97 15.03
C ILE A 442 -12.99 16.97 15.24
N ASP A 443 -13.43 16.54 16.43
CA ASP A 443 -14.83 16.70 16.83
C ASP A 443 -15.12 18.17 17.17
N ARG A 444 -15.98 18.80 16.35
CA ARG A 444 -16.46 20.17 16.53
C ARG A 444 -17.88 20.24 17.11
N SER A 445 -18.43 19.15 17.61
CA SER A 445 -19.79 19.12 18.20
C SER A 445 -19.99 20.13 19.34
N GLY A 446 -18.93 20.41 20.13
CA GLY A 446 -18.93 21.44 21.18
C GLY A 446 -18.54 22.86 20.73
N GLY A 447 -18.40 23.10 19.42
CA GLY A 447 -17.92 24.34 18.84
C GLY A 447 -16.39 24.50 18.83
N LYS A 448 -15.88 25.62 18.31
CA LYS A 448 -14.43 25.85 18.10
C LYS A 448 -13.57 25.72 19.36
N LEU A 449 -14.14 25.97 20.55
CA LEU A 449 -13.43 25.92 21.83
C LEU A 449 -13.40 24.51 22.46
N GLN A 450 -14.04 23.53 21.84
CA GLN A 450 -14.13 22.13 22.30
C GLN A 450 -13.73 21.15 21.18
N ALA A 451 -12.79 21.57 20.33
CA ALA A 451 -12.23 20.79 19.24
C ALA A 451 -11.31 19.68 19.78
N ASN A 452 -11.87 18.48 20.02
CA ASN A 452 -11.10 17.34 20.50
C ASN A 452 -10.59 16.52 19.32
N PRO A 453 -9.29 16.21 19.26
CA PRO A 453 -8.80 15.26 18.27
C PRO A 453 -9.30 13.83 18.58
N GLU A 454 -9.76 13.15 17.56
CA GLU A 454 -10.29 11.79 17.59
C GLU A 454 -9.52 10.93 16.59
N TYR A 455 -9.15 9.72 17.00
CA TYR A 455 -8.45 8.76 16.17
C TYR A 455 -9.30 7.50 16.02
N ARG A 456 -9.73 7.26 14.78
CA ARG A 456 -10.67 6.18 14.41
C ARG A 456 -9.91 5.04 13.76
N HIS A 457 -10.43 3.83 13.93
CA HIS A 457 -9.83 2.65 13.33
C HIS A 457 -10.83 1.93 12.42
N PHE A 458 -10.30 1.32 11.36
CA PHE A 458 -11.08 0.62 10.37
C PHE A 458 -10.40 -0.71 10.04
N LYS A 459 -11.21 -1.78 10.06
CA LYS A 459 -10.77 -3.13 9.75
C LYS A 459 -11.13 -3.45 8.31
N ALA A 460 -10.15 -3.95 7.55
CA ALA A 460 -10.42 -4.47 6.23
C ALA A 460 -11.33 -5.70 6.35
N THR A 461 -12.48 -5.66 5.70
CA THR A 461 -13.38 -6.81 5.51
C THR A 461 -13.11 -7.50 4.18
N LYS A 462 -12.39 -6.83 3.29
CA LYS A 462 -11.94 -7.32 2.00
C LYS A 462 -10.62 -6.65 1.63
N GLU A 463 -9.61 -7.48 1.37
CA GLU A 463 -8.31 -7.05 0.85
C GLU A 463 -8.32 -7.15 -0.69
N PRO A 464 -7.59 -6.27 -1.40
CA PRO A 464 -7.56 -6.30 -2.85
C PRO A 464 -6.77 -7.51 -3.35
N LEU A 465 -7.09 -8.01 -4.55
CA LEU A 465 -6.36 -9.13 -5.15
C LEU A 465 -4.89 -8.75 -5.40
N ARG A 466 -4.61 -7.46 -5.66
CA ARG A 466 -3.24 -6.91 -5.81
C ARG A 466 -2.31 -7.37 -4.70
N TRP A 467 -2.73 -7.35 -3.43
CA TRP A 467 -1.85 -7.69 -2.32
C TRP A 467 -1.45 -9.18 -2.28
N LYS A 468 -2.17 -10.04 -2.99
CA LYS A 468 -1.88 -11.48 -3.12
C LYS A 468 -1.14 -11.80 -4.41
N ALA A 469 -1.44 -11.07 -5.48
CA ALA A 469 -0.92 -11.34 -6.83
C ALA A 469 0.34 -10.53 -7.18
N CYS A 470 0.59 -9.43 -6.49
CA CYS A 470 1.67 -8.50 -6.81
C CYS A 470 2.66 -8.46 -5.63
N PRO A 471 3.89 -8.99 -5.79
CA PRO A 471 4.91 -9.01 -4.77
C PRO A 471 5.49 -7.63 -4.45
#